data_AF-A0A1G3AQ57-F1
#
_entry.id   AF-A0A1G3AQ57-F1
#
_cell.length_a   1.000
_cell.length_b   1.000
_cell.length_c   1.000
_cell.angle_alpha   90.00
_cell.angle_beta   90.00
_cell.angle_gamma   90.00
#
_symmetry.space_group_name_H-M   'P 1'
#
loop_
_entity.id
_entity.type
_entity.pdbx_description
1 polymer ?
#
loop_
_entity_poly.entity_id
_entity_poly.type
_entity_poly.pdbx_seq_one_letter_code
_entity_poly.pdbx_strand_id
1 'polypeptide(L)'
;MPRLEYTLLLTLRMPHYDFNLPEELNIEMPYGDWIVRADSPRNEQLRSLEEIIYAETNRAIRFEKRMAEREVIVVRGRYKFKPHPSGNHPDYIPVTSDGKVSQTERTVDSLAEFLRSLERLHEIIIVDETEPAENATIRYKSHGPKLGWMRNPEQRREELDALLDNLAKTTSLQFKVERRPAQIWFVTETKGN
;
A
#
# COMPACT_ATOMS: atom_id res chain seq x y z
N MET A 1 -9.65 21.56 3.57
CA MET A 1 -8.72 21.39 4.71
C MET A 1 -8.12 19.98 4.67
N PRO A 2 -7.07 19.60 5.45
CA PRO A 2 -6.62 18.20 5.46
C PRO A 2 -7.79 17.31 5.90
N ARG A 3 -8.00 16.20 5.18
CA ARG A 3 -9.07 15.24 5.50
C ARG A 3 -8.55 14.13 6.41
N LEU A 4 -9.43 13.47 7.14
CA LEU A 4 -9.08 12.35 8.03
C LEU A 4 -8.21 11.29 7.32
N GLU A 5 -8.56 10.95 6.08
CA GLU A 5 -7.77 10.08 5.21
C GLU A 5 -6.28 10.47 5.16
N TYR A 6 -5.98 11.75 4.95
CA TYR A 6 -4.59 12.23 4.90
C TYR A 6 -3.89 12.13 6.25
N THR A 7 -4.61 12.34 7.36
CA THR A 7 -4.06 12.13 8.70
C THR A 7 -3.70 10.66 8.92
N LEU A 8 -4.56 9.73 8.52
CA LEU A 8 -4.26 8.30 8.62
C LEU A 8 -3.02 7.94 7.78
N LEU A 9 -2.96 8.42 6.52
CA LEU A 9 -1.90 8.07 5.57
C LEU A 9 -0.54 8.70 5.88
N LEU A 10 -0.54 10.01 6.16
CA LEU A 10 0.68 10.80 6.21
C LEU A 10 1.19 10.96 7.64
N THR A 11 0.28 11.13 8.60
CA THR A 11 0.61 11.34 10.01
C THR A 11 0.76 10.00 10.73
N LEU A 12 -0.22 9.11 10.60
CA LEU A 12 -0.19 7.80 11.24
C LEU A 12 0.49 6.71 10.39
N ARG A 13 0.86 7.00 9.13
CA ARG A 13 1.51 6.02 8.23
C ARG A 13 0.68 4.75 8.05
N MET A 14 -0.64 4.88 8.01
CA MET A 14 -1.58 3.80 7.71
C MET A 14 -1.89 3.84 6.21
N PRO A 15 -1.41 2.90 5.39
CA PRO A 15 -1.76 2.82 3.97
C PRO A 15 -3.25 2.57 3.74
N HIS A 16 -3.78 2.93 2.57
CA HIS A 16 -5.21 2.79 2.25
C HIS A 16 -5.78 1.39 2.45
N TYR A 17 -4.94 0.36 2.30
CA TYR A 17 -5.37 -1.02 2.45
C TYR A 17 -5.56 -1.45 3.91
N ASP A 18 -5.00 -0.72 4.88
CA ASP A 18 -5.11 -1.00 6.32
C ASP A 18 -6.42 -0.51 6.93
N PHE A 19 -7.17 0.35 6.24
CA PHE A 19 -8.40 0.93 6.77
C PHE A 19 -9.54 0.98 5.74
N ASN A 20 -10.75 1.15 6.26
CA ASN A 20 -11.94 1.44 5.49
C ASN A 20 -12.56 2.71 6.07
N LEU A 21 -12.54 3.78 5.29
CA LEU A 21 -13.05 5.08 5.67
C LEU A 21 -14.20 5.47 4.73
N PRO A 22 -15.46 5.42 5.20
CA PRO A 22 -16.60 5.94 4.45
C PRO A 22 -16.42 7.43 4.11
N GLU A 23 -16.90 7.85 2.94
CA GLU A 23 -16.72 9.24 2.45
C GLU A 23 -17.34 10.25 3.43
N GLU A 24 -18.46 9.90 4.04
CA GLU A 24 -19.17 10.70 5.03
C GLU A 24 -18.36 10.89 6.31
N LEU A 25 -17.46 9.96 6.63
CA LEU A 25 -16.57 10.02 7.80
C LEU A 25 -15.21 10.63 7.47
N ASN A 26 -14.91 10.90 6.19
CA ASN A 26 -13.68 11.55 5.77
C ASN A 26 -13.74 13.07 6.01
N ILE A 27 -13.87 13.46 7.27
CA ILE A 27 -14.06 14.86 7.70
C ILE A 27 -12.83 15.72 7.50
N GLU A 28 -13.06 17.03 7.53
CA GLU A 28 -11.99 18.00 7.71
C GLU A 28 -11.38 17.84 9.10
N MET A 29 -10.05 17.81 9.13
CA MET A 29 -9.26 17.70 10.34
C MET A 29 -8.78 19.09 10.78
N PRO A 30 -8.65 19.33 12.09
CA PRO A 30 -8.09 20.57 12.62
C PRO A 30 -6.66 20.79 12.10
N TYR A 31 -6.32 22.07 11.89
CA TYR A 31 -4.96 22.48 11.55
C TYR A 31 -4.06 22.44 12.79
N GLY A 32 -2.80 22.07 12.61
CA GLY A 32 -1.80 22.14 13.66
C GLY A 32 -0.67 21.14 13.46
N ASP A 33 0.30 21.20 14.38
CA ASP A 33 1.38 20.23 14.45
C ASP A 33 0.91 18.96 15.14
N TRP A 34 1.11 17.83 14.47
CA TRP A 34 0.76 16.51 15.00
C TRP A 34 1.99 15.87 15.63
N ILE A 35 1.94 15.62 16.94
CA ILE A 35 2.96 14.86 17.65
C ILE A 35 2.50 13.41 17.76
N VAL A 36 3.14 12.53 17.02
CA VAL A 36 2.84 11.08 17.05
C VAL A 36 3.93 10.35 17.82
N ARG A 37 3.54 9.60 18.85
CA ARG A 37 4.44 8.68 19.55
C ARG A 37 4.59 7.42 18.71
N ALA A 38 5.67 7.33 17.94
CA ALA A 38 5.90 6.24 16.99
C ALA A 38 5.90 4.85 17.64
N ASP A 39 6.37 4.75 18.89
CA ASP A 39 6.48 3.47 19.61
C ASP A 39 5.17 3.04 20.29
N SER A 40 4.15 3.90 20.31
CA SER A 40 2.85 3.56 20.90
C SER A 40 2.10 2.55 20.03
N PRO A 41 1.44 1.54 20.64
CA PRO A 41 0.57 0.62 19.92
C PRO A 41 -0.47 1.33 19.05
N ARG A 42 -0.73 0.77 17.86
CA ARG A 42 -1.64 1.38 16.87
C ARG A 42 -3.03 1.70 17.43
N ASN A 43 -3.58 0.80 18.24
CA ASN A 43 -4.87 0.97 18.90
C ASN A 43 -4.90 2.16 19.87
N GLU A 44 -3.78 2.48 20.53
CA GLU A 44 -3.68 3.65 21.40
C GLU A 44 -3.62 4.93 20.58
N GLN A 45 -2.83 4.96 19.51
CA GLN A 45 -2.78 6.11 18.59
C GLN A 45 -4.15 6.42 17.99
N LEU A 46 -4.88 5.38 17.54
CA LEU A 46 -6.22 5.52 16.99
C LEU A 46 -7.23 5.99 18.04
N ARG A 47 -7.14 5.50 19.28
CA ARG A 47 -7.99 5.98 20.38
C ARG A 47 -7.76 7.46 20.68
N SER A 48 -6.51 7.90 20.74
CA SER A 48 -6.21 9.33 20.91
C SER A 48 -6.73 10.17 19.73
N LEU A 49 -6.70 9.63 18.51
CA LEU A 49 -7.28 10.30 17.35
C LEU A 49 -8.81 10.39 17.46
N GLU A 50 -9.51 9.37 17.97
CA GLU A 50 -10.95 9.42 18.25
C GLU A 50 -11.28 10.57 19.20
N GLU A 51 -10.52 10.71 20.30
CA GLU A 51 -10.69 11.76 21.31
C GLU A 51 -10.49 13.16 20.72
N ILE A 52 -9.44 13.35 19.91
CA ILE A 52 -9.17 14.62 19.22
C ILE A 52 -10.31 14.98 18.27
N ILE A 53 -10.76 14.02 17.47
CA ILE A 53 -11.84 14.25 16.49
C ILE A 53 -13.13 14.63 17.21
N TYR A 54 -13.46 13.95 18.30
CA TYR A 54 -14.63 14.29 19.09
C TYR A 54 -14.51 15.70 19.69
N ALA A 55 -13.38 16.04 20.31
CA ALA A 55 -13.17 17.35 20.94
C ALA A 55 -13.26 18.52 19.93
N GLU A 56 -12.72 18.32 18.72
CA GLU A 56 -12.58 19.40 17.73
C GLU A 56 -13.78 19.51 16.77
N THR A 57 -14.52 18.41 16.58
CA THR A 57 -15.60 18.36 15.57
C THR A 57 -16.95 17.93 16.14
N ASN A 58 -17.01 17.53 17.40
CA ASN A 58 -18.18 16.94 18.07
C ASN A 58 -18.75 15.70 17.34
N ARG A 59 -17.94 15.04 16.50
CA ARG A 59 -18.29 13.74 15.90
C ARG A 59 -17.68 12.61 16.69
N ALA A 60 -18.53 11.68 17.12
CA ALA A 60 -18.10 10.46 17.76
C ALA A 60 -17.82 9.39 16.69
N ILE A 61 -16.54 9.16 16.43
CA ILE A 61 -16.08 8.09 15.54
C ILE A 61 -15.35 7.01 16.34
N ARG A 62 -15.26 5.82 15.76
CA ARG A 62 -14.51 4.70 16.33
C ARG A 62 -13.75 3.96 15.24
N PHE A 63 -12.53 3.55 15.56
CA PHE A 63 -11.71 2.65 14.76
C PHE A 63 -11.84 1.23 15.29
N GLU A 64 -12.45 0.37 14.51
CA GLU A 64 -12.68 -1.01 14.88
C GLU A 64 -11.88 -1.96 14.01
N LYS A 65 -11.03 -2.77 14.63
CA LYS A 65 -10.30 -3.81 13.91
C LYS A 65 -11.23 -4.97 13.63
N ARG A 66 -11.49 -5.27 12.35
CA ARG A 66 -12.36 -6.36 11.91
C ARG A 66 -11.69 -7.18 10.81
N MET A 67 -12.09 -8.45 10.69
CA MET A 67 -11.71 -9.29 9.55
C MET A 67 -12.57 -8.90 8.34
N ALA A 68 -11.94 -8.69 7.19
CA ALA A 68 -12.64 -8.44 5.93
C ALA A 68 -11.89 -9.03 4.74
N GLU A 69 -12.64 -9.42 3.70
CA GLU A 69 -12.07 -9.88 2.44
C GLU A 69 -11.43 -8.70 1.68
N ARG A 70 -10.15 -8.82 1.36
CA ARG A 70 -9.39 -7.83 0.58
C ARG A 70 -8.78 -8.44 -0.65
N GLU A 71 -8.72 -7.67 -1.72
CA GLU A 71 -7.88 -7.99 -2.86
C GLU A 71 -6.41 -7.82 -2.45
N VAL A 72 -5.66 -8.91 -2.54
CA VAL A 72 -4.22 -8.96 -2.29
C VAL A 72 -3.52 -9.55 -3.50
N ILE A 73 -2.24 -9.23 -3.68
CA ILE A 73 -1.42 -9.80 -4.74
C ILE A 73 -0.60 -10.93 -4.13
N VAL A 74 -0.93 -12.16 -4.51
CA VAL A 74 -0.17 -13.34 -4.08
C VAL A 74 0.97 -13.57 -5.06
N VAL A 75 2.19 -13.61 -4.54
CA VAL A 75 3.41 -13.78 -5.32
C VAL A 75 3.96 -15.18 -5.07
N ARG A 76 4.21 -15.92 -6.15
CA ARG A 76 4.65 -17.33 -6.08
C ARG A 76 5.82 -17.63 -7.00
N GLY A 77 6.53 -18.70 -6.67
CA GLY A 77 7.60 -19.28 -7.47
C GLY A 77 8.99 -18.91 -6.97
N ARG A 78 10.01 -19.27 -7.75
CA ARG A 78 11.41 -18.97 -7.46
C ARG A 78 11.85 -17.72 -8.21
N TYR A 79 12.35 -16.73 -7.48
CA TYR A 79 12.89 -15.52 -8.09
C TYR A 79 14.10 -15.83 -8.96
N LYS A 80 14.05 -15.34 -10.20
CA LYS A 80 15.19 -15.31 -11.10
C LYS A 80 15.05 -14.12 -12.03
N PHE A 81 16.00 -13.19 -11.92
CA PHE A 81 16.06 -12.05 -12.83
C PHE A 81 16.21 -12.52 -14.28
N LYS A 82 15.45 -11.89 -15.16
CA LYS A 82 15.52 -12.00 -16.60
C LYS A 82 15.54 -10.59 -17.20
N PRO A 83 16.42 -10.31 -18.15
CA PRO A 83 16.35 -9.08 -18.93
C PRO A 83 14.95 -8.89 -19.52
N HIS A 84 14.44 -7.66 -19.51
CA HIS A 84 13.12 -7.40 -20.05
C HIS A 84 13.06 -7.74 -21.57
N PRO A 85 12.00 -8.41 -22.07
CA PRO A 85 11.93 -8.84 -23.47
C PRO A 85 12.08 -7.73 -24.53
N SER A 86 11.78 -6.48 -24.16
CA SER A 86 11.97 -5.32 -25.05
C SER A 86 13.44 -4.93 -25.27
N GLY A 87 14.38 -5.47 -24.48
CA GLY A 87 15.80 -5.09 -24.51
C GLY A 87 16.13 -3.75 -23.84
N ASN A 88 15.14 -2.90 -23.55
CA ASN A 88 15.34 -1.56 -22.99
C ASN A 88 15.73 -1.56 -21.49
N HIS A 89 15.61 -2.70 -20.81
CA HIS A 89 15.86 -2.87 -19.38
C HIS A 89 16.70 -4.14 -19.14
N PRO A 90 18.01 -4.10 -19.46
CA PRO A 90 18.84 -5.31 -19.47
C PRO A 90 19.28 -5.76 -18.08
N ASP A 91 19.39 -4.85 -17.10
CA ASP A 91 20.06 -5.07 -15.82
C ASP A 91 19.27 -4.60 -14.58
N TYR A 92 18.01 -4.19 -14.75
CA TYR A 92 17.10 -3.82 -13.67
C TYR A 92 15.65 -4.23 -13.95
N ILE A 93 14.87 -4.36 -12.89
CA ILE A 93 13.43 -4.58 -12.98
C ILE A 93 12.72 -3.25 -13.24
N PRO A 94 11.97 -3.10 -14.35
CA PRO A 94 11.10 -1.95 -14.57
C PRO A 94 9.83 -2.12 -13.74
N VAL A 95 9.73 -1.39 -12.62
CA VAL A 95 8.53 -1.36 -11.77
C VAL A 95 7.63 -0.23 -12.28
N THR A 96 6.83 -0.56 -13.31
CA THR A 96 5.99 0.40 -14.01
C THR A 96 4.85 -0.30 -14.76
N SER A 97 3.77 0.44 -14.97
CA SER A 97 2.63 0.03 -15.80
C SER A 97 2.79 0.51 -17.25
N ASP A 98 3.43 1.66 -17.49
CA ASP A 98 3.51 2.32 -18.80
C ASP A 98 4.83 2.08 -19.55
N GLY A 99 5.72 1.26 -19.00
CA GLY A 99 7.04 0.97 -19.55
C GLY A 99 8.06 2.10 -19.40
N LYS A 100 7.65 3.28 -18.91
CA LYS A 100 8.60 4.35 -18.56
C LYS A 100 9.19 4.05 -17.19
N VAL A 101 10.42 4.49 -16.97
CA VAL A 101 11.12 4.34 -15.69
C VAL A 101 11.76 5.67 -15.29
N SER A 102 11.86 5.92 -13.99
CA SER A 102 12.59 7.08 -13.49
C SER A 102 14.09 6.94 -13.74
N GLN A 103 14.84 8.05 -13.69
CA GLN A 103 16.30 8.01 -13.77
C GLN A 103 16.93 7.40 -12.50
N THR A 104 16.23 7.46 -11.37
CA THR A 104 16.69 6.96 -10.08
C THR A 104 16.58 5.44 -10.02
N GLU A 105 17.72 4.80 -9.85
CA GLU A 105 17.80 3.39 -9.53
C GLU A 105 17.76 3.15 -8.03
N ARG A 106 17.15 2.03 -7.63
CA ARG A 106 17.16 1.53 -6.27
C ARG A 106 17.66 0.10 -6.25
N THR A 107 18.32 -0.25 -5.16
CA THR A 107 18.84 -1.59 -4.90
C THR A 107 18.37 -2.03 -3.52
N VAL A 108 17.97 -3.30 -3.42
CA VAL A 108 17.61 -3.96 -2.15
C VAL A 108 18.30 -5.31 -2.08
N ASP A 109 18.52 -5.81 -0.87
CA ASP A 109 19.39 -6.97 -0.63
C ASP A 109 18.60 -8.28 -0.43
N SER A 110 17.28 -8.24 -0.65
CA SER A 110 16.44 -9.44 -0.66
C SER A 110 15.15 -9.27 -1.46
N LEU A 111 14.57 -10.41 -1.86
CA LEU A 111 13.23 -10.43 -2.45
C LEU A 111 12.16 -9.88 -1.51
N ALA A 112 12.23 -10.19 -0.22
CA ALA A 112 11.30 -9.68 0.78
C ALA A 112 11.36 -8.15 0.91
N GLU A 113 12.53 -7.53 0.78
CA GLU A 113 12.66 -6.06 0.75
C GLU A 113 12.13 -5.45 -0.56
N PHE A 114 12.33 -6.16 -1.68
CA PHE A 114 11.77 -5.75 -2.96
C PHE A 114 10.24 -5.75 -2.91
N LEU A 115 9.60 -6.84 -2.45
CA LEU A 115 8.14 -6.92 -2.33
C LEU A 115 7.58 -5.86 -1.37
N ARG A 116 8.20 -5.66 -0.20
CA ARG A 116 7.83 -4.56 0.72
C ARG A 116 7.96 -3.17 0.08
N SER A 117 8.95 -3.00 -0.80
CA SER A 117 9.10 -1.76 -1.55
C SER A 117 7.97 -1.56 -2.57
N LEU A 118 7.51 -2.62 -3.24
CA LEU A 118 6.35 -2.56 -4.13
C LEU A 118 5.07 -2.17 -3.38
N GLU A 119 4.82 -2.79 -2.22
CA GLU A 119 3.68 -2.47 -1.36
C GLU A 119 3.64 -0.98 -1.01
N ARG A 120 4.77 -0.41 -0.58
CA ARG A 120 4.88 1.00 -0.24
C ARG A 120 4.77 1.94 -1.44
N LEU A 121 5.34 1.56 -2.58
CA LEU A 121 5.39 2.41 -3.76
C LEU A 121 4.03 2.52 -4.45
N HIS A 122 3.30 1.42 -4.52
CA HIS A 122 2.01 1.38 -5.21
C HIS A 122 0.81 1.35 -4.26
N GLU A 123 1.04 1.26 -2.96
CA GLU A 123 -0.01 1.15 -1.93
C GLU A 123 -0.93 -0.04 -2.20
N ILE A 124 -0.29 -1.19 -2.35
CA ILE A 124 -0.88 -2.52 -2.57
C ILE A 124 -0.48 -3.46 -1.44
N ILE A 125 -1.24 -4.54 -1.24
CA ILE A 125 -0.89 -5.63 -0.32
C ILE A 125 -0.29 -6.78 -1.12
N ILE A 126 0.84 -7.30 -0.66
CA ILE A 126 1.48 -8.49 -1.22
C ILE A 126 1.52 -9.60 -0.17
N VAL A 127 1.10 -10.79 -0.59
CA VAL A 127 1.33 -12.04 0.16
C VAL A 127 2.48 -12.78 -0.50
N ASP A 128 3.60 -12.88 0.20
CA ASP A 128 4.79 -13.59 -0.25
C ASP A 128 4.63 -15.09 0.00
N GLU A 129 4.37 -15.85 -1.07
CA GLU A 129 4.35 -17.32 -1.12
C GLU A 129 5.50 -17.82 -2.04
N THR A 130 6.62 -17.09 -2.08
CA THR A 130 7.78 -17.44 -2.92
C THR A 130 8.72 -18.43 -2.26
N GLU A 131 9.53 -19.10 -3.09
CA GLU A 131 10.67 -19.87 -2.58
C GLU A 131 11.77 -18.92 -2.07
N PRO A 132 12.52 -19.29 -1.03
CA PRO A 132 13.65 -18.49 -0.55
C PRO A 132 14.61 -18.13 -1.68
N ALA A 133 14.87 -16.84 -1.85
CA ALA A 133 15.87 -16.34 -2.77
C ALA A 133 17.19 -16.12 -2.01
N GLU A 134 18.16 -17.01 -2.19
CA GLU A 134 19.49 -16.85 -1.58
C GLU A 134 20.25 -15.68 -2.23
N ASN A 135 20.77 -14.76 -1.42
CA ASN A 135 21.68 -13.67 -1.81
C ASN A 135 21.22 -12.84 -3.03
N ALA A 136 19.93 -12.53 -3.11
CA ALA A 136 19.38 -11.75 -4.21
C ALA A 136 19.57 -10.23 -3.99
N THR A 137 20.58 -9.65 -4.63
CA THR A 137 20.65 -8.19 -4.83
C THR A 137 19.76 -7.80 -6.00
N ILE A 138 18.71 -7.03 -5.75
CA ILE A 138 17.69 -6.68 -6.73
C ILE A 138 17.76 -5.19 -7.06
N ARG A 139 18.08 -4.90 -8.33
CA ARG A 139 18.07 -3.54 -8.89
C ARG A 139 16.75 -3.27 -9.58
N TYR A 140 16.15 -2.11 -9.32
CA TYR A 140 14.88 -1.73 -9.93
C TYR A 140 14.76 -0.22 -10.12
N LYS A 141 13.98 0.16 -11.12
CA LYS A 141 13.57 1.55 -11.35
C LYS A 141 12.06 1.62 -11.34
N SER A 142 11.52 2.53 -10.53
CA SER A 142 10.09 2.69 -10.39
C SER A 142 9.59 3.94 -11.10
N HIS A 143 8.47 3.82 -11.77
CA HIS A 143 7.66 4.92 -12.26
C HIS A 143 6.20 4.46 -12.24
N GLY A 144 5.30 5.43 -12.15
CA GLY A 144 3.88 5.16 -12.18
C GLY A 144 3.18 5.57 -10.90
N PRO A 145 1.85 5.48 -10.94
CA PRO A 145 1.00 6.03 -9.91
C PRO A 145 0.94 5.14 -8.67
N LYS A 146 0.53 5.75 -7.54
CA LYS A 146 0.13 5.01 -6.36
C LYS A 146 -1.27 4.43 -6.56
N LEU A 147 -1.35 3.15 -6.87
CA LEU A 147 -2.62 2.45 -7.16
C LEU A 147 -3.63 2.56 -6.01
N GLY A 148 -3.16 2.62 -4.75
CA GLY A 148 -4.03 2.85 -3.59
C GLY A 148 -4.76 4.19 -3.57
N TRP A 149 -4.25 5.21 -4.28
CA TRP A 149 -4.86 6.55 -4.37
C TRP A 149 -5.83 6.70 -5.54
N MET A 150 -5.92 5.69 -6.42
CA MET A 150 -6.78 5.76 -7.59
C MET A 150 -8.24 5.55 -7.22
N ARG A 151 -9.06 6.55 -7.56
CA ARG A 151 -10.51 6.52 -7.33
C ARG A 151 -11.29 5.74 -8.38
N ASN A 152 -10.79 5.72 -9.62
CA ASN A 152 -11.42 4.98 -10.71
C ASN A 152 -11.00 3.50 -10.63
N PRO A 153 -11.92 2.56 -10.35
CA PRO A 153 -11.59 1.14 -10.18
C PRO A 153 -11.16 0.46 -11.48
N GLU A 154 -11.68 0.88 -12.64
CA GLU A 154 -11.33 0.33 -13.94
C GLU A 154 -9.90 0.70 -14.31
N GLN A 155 -9.59 2.01 -14.25
CA GLN A 155 -8.23 2.50 -14.48
C GLN A 155 -7.23 1.88 -13.49
N ARG A 156 -7.61 1.74 -12.22
CA ARG A 156 -6.77 1.09 -11.20
C ARG A 156 -6.46 -0.36 -11.56
N ARG A 157 -7.44 -1.09 -12.11
CA ARG A 157 -7.27 -2.48 -12.53
C ARG A 157 -6.35 -2.59 -13.74
N GLU A 158 -6.55 -1.76 -14.76
CA GLU A 158 -5.66 -1.72 -15.94
C GLU A 158 -4.20 -1.43 -15.56
N GLU A 159 -3.99 -0.44 -14.72
CA GLU A 159 -2.65 -0.04 -14.25
C GLU A 159 -2.01 -1.13 -13.38
N LEU A 160 -2.79 -1.82 -12.55
CA LEU A 160 -2.32 -2.96 -11.77
C LEU A 160 -1.93 -4.12 -12.67
N ASP A 161 -2.79 -4.52 -13.60
CA ASP A 161 -2.54 -5.65 -14.49
C ASP A 161 -1.27 -5.43 -15.33
N ALA A 162 -1.09 -4.22 -15.86
CA ALA A 162 0.11 -3.84 -16.59
C ALA A 162 1.39 -3.87 -15.72
N LEU A 163 1.30 -3.40 -14.47
CA LEU A 163 2.41 -3.49 -13.51
C LEU A 163 2.80 -4.95 -13.25
N LEU A 164 1.81 -5.81 -12.95
CA LEU A 164 2.04 -7.22 -12.64
C LEU A 164 2.63 -7.99 -13.82
N ASP A 165 2.18 -7.70 -15.04
CA ASP A 165 2.72 -8.28 -16.28
C ASP A 165 4.20 -7.89 -16.48
N ASN A 166 4.56 -6.63 -16.28
CA ASN A 166 5.95 -6.18 -16.39
C ASN A 166 6.88 -6.79 -15.32
N LEU A 167 6.37 -6.95 -14.10
CA LEU A 167 7.09 -7.66 -13.04
C LEU A 167 7.28 -9.14 -13.39
N ALA A 168 6.24 -9.82 -13.89
CA ALA A 168 6.32 -11.24 -14.26
C ALA A 168 7.37 -11.51 -15.34
N LYS A 169 7.48 -10.62 -16.34
CA LYS A 169 8.46 -10.72 -17.44
C LYS A 169 9.92 -10.76 -16.97
N THR A 170 10.24 -10.08 -15.87
CA THR A 170 11.63 -9.87 -15.44
C THR A 170 12.02 -10.63 -14.17
N THR A 171 11.06 -11.15 -13.41
CA THR A 171 11.33 -11.78 -12.11
C THR A 171 11.20 -13.30 -12.12
N SER A 172 10.61 -13.88 -13.18
CA SER A 172 10.17 -15.29 -13.21
C SER A 172 9.12 -15.66 -12.16
N LEU A 173 8.61 -14.68 -11.41
CA LEU A 173 7.57 -14.87 -10.42
C LEU A 173 6.19 -14.81 -11.06
N GLN A 174 5.22 -15.44 -10.39
CA GLN A 174 3.81 -15.35 -10.74
C GLN A 174 3.13 -14.38 -9.79
N PHE A 175 2.37 -13.44 -10.32
CA PHE A 175 1.58 -12.49 -9.56
C PHE A 175 0.10 -12.77 -9.83
N LYS A 176 -0.70 -12.96 -8.79
CA LYS A 176 -2.14 -13.18 -8.92
C LYS A 176 -2.91 -12.33 -7.92
N VAL A 177 -3.96 -11.66 -8.39
CA VAL A 177 -4.91 -10.99 -7.51
C VAL A 177 -5.84 -12.06 -6.92
N GLU A 178 -5.89 -12.13 -5.59
CA GLU A 178 -6.74 -13.05 -4.86
C GLU A 178 -7.52 -12.30 -3.77
N ARG A 179 -8.67 -12.83 -3.38
CA ARG A 179 -9.39 -12.35 -2.19
C ARG A 179 -8.93 -13.15 -0.99
N ARG A 180 -8.38 -12.46 0.01
CA ARG A 180 -7.93 -13.08 1.25
C ARG A 180 -8.52 -12.32 2.45
N PRO A 181 -8.79 -13.02 3.56
CA PRO A 181 -9.21 -12.39 4.79
C PRO A 181 -8.03 -11.62 5.40
N ALA A 182 -8.22 -10.33 5.67
CA ALA A 182 -7.23 -9.46 6.29
C ALA A 182 -7.84 -8.69 7.47
N GLN A 183 -7.03 -8.44 8.50
CA GLN A 183 -7.41 -7.55 9.60
C GLN A 183 -7.25 -6.09 9.16
N ILE A 184 -8.35 -5.33 9.17
CA ILE A 184 -8.36 -3.92 8.80
C ILE A 184 -9.10 -3.08 9.82
N TRP A 185 -8.83 -1.78 9.83
CA TRP A 185 -9.51 -0.81 10.67
C TRP A 185 -10.71 -0.21 9.95
N PHE A 186 -11.91 -0.44 10.46
CA PHE A 186 -13.10 0.23 9.99
C PHE A 186 -13.30 1.52 10.78
N VAL A 187 -13.47 2.63 10.07
CA VAL A 187 -13.92 3.88 10.68
C VAL A 187 -15.43 3.88 10.66
N THR A 188 -16.04 3.95 11.85
CA THR A 188 -17.49 3.91 12.01
C THR A 188 -17.96 5.08 12.86
N GLU A 189 -19.16 5.58 12.59
CA GLU A 189 -19.81 6.54 13.47
C GLU A 189 -20.47 5.81 14.64
N THR A 190 -20.28 6.33 15.84
CA THR A 190 -21.04 5.90 17.01
C THR A 190 -22.12 6.94 17.29
N LYS A 191 -23.37 6.49 17.48
CA LYS A 191 -24.39 7.39 18.01
C LYS A 191 -23.96 7.79 19.42
N GLY A 192 -23.73 9.08 19.63
CA GLY A 192 -23.52 9.61 20.98
C GLY A 192 -24.71 9.22 21.85
N ASN A 193 -24.42 8.69 23.04
CA ASN A 193 -25.44 8.51 24.08
C ASN A 193 -26.01 9.86 24.50
#